data_AF-A0A419SEC9-F1
#
_entry.id   AF-A0A419SEC9-F1
#
_cell.length_a   1.000
_cell.length_b   1.000
_cell.length_c   1.000
_cell.angle_alpha   90.00
_cell.angle_beta   90.00
_cell.angle_gamma   90.00
#
_symmetry.space_group_name_H-M   'P 1'
#
loop_
_entity.id
_entity.type
_entity.pdbx_description
1 polymer ?
#
loop_
_entity_poly.entity_id
_entity_poly.type
_entity_poly.pdbx_seq_one_letter_code
_entity_poly.pdbx_strand_id
1 'polypeptide(L)' 'MKEFMLQIESITSCSQLQSLKESIKDEVIHPQLRWDERMILYKQVQLINERITQLTLTVQPTL' A
#
# COMPACT_ATOMS: atom_id res chain seq x y z
N MET A 1 2.36 -11.70 -3.59
CA MET A 1 2.75 -10.41 -4.23
C MET A 1 1.97 -10.06 -5.48
N LYS A 2 1.84 -10.96 -6.48
CA LYS A 2 1.07 -10.66 -7.70
C LYS A 2 -0.40 -10.30 -7.41
N GLU A 3 -1.06 -11.08 -6.57
CA GLU A 3 -2.46 -10.85 -6.16
C GLU A 3 -2.63 -9.52 -5.43
N PHE A 4 -1.70 -9.19 -4.54
CA PHE A 4 -1.69 -7.90 -3.84
C PHE A 4 -1.57 -6.71 -4.81
N MET A 5 -0.72 -6.81 -5.84
CA MET A 5 -0.61 -5.76 -6.86
C MET A 5 -1.93 -5.57 -7.62
N LEU A 6 -2.58 -6.65 -8.05
CA LEU A 6 -3.89 -6.57 -8.70
C LEU A 6 -4.95 -5.94 -7.79
N GLN A 7 -4.94 -6.28 -6.50
CA GLN A 7 -5.83 -5.68 -5.52
C GLN A 7 -5.63 -4.16 -5.44
N ILE A 8 -4.40 -3.68 -5.23
CA ILE A 8 -4.15 -2.23 -5.10
C ILE A 8 -4.41 -1.47 -6.40
N GLU A 9 -4.17 -2.07 -7.56
CA GLU A 9 -4.46 -1.47 -8.87
C GLU A 9 -5.97 -1.23 -9.05
N SER A 10 -6.80 -2.15 -8.55
CA SER A 10 -8.27 -2.03 -8.58
C SER A 10 -8.82 -0.94 -7.66
N ILE A 11 -8.05 -0.48 -6.67
CA ILE A 11 -8.46 0.58 -5.75
C ILE A 11 -8.18 1.94 -6.38
N THR A 12 -9.22 2.76 -6.50
CA THR A 12 -9.16 4.12 -7.08
C THR A 12 -9.28 5.23 -6.05
N SER A 13 -9.53 4.88 -4.78
CA SER A 13 -9.65 5.84 -3.68
C SER A 13 -8.38 5.90 -2.82
N CYS A 14 -7.81 7.09 -2.69
CA CYS A 14 -6.69 7.33 -1.79
C CYS A 14 -7.05 7.03 -0.32
N SER A 15 -8.29 7.24 0.11
CA SER A 15 -8.68 6.93 1.50
C SER A 15 -8.70 5.42 1.75
N GLN A 16 -9.19 4.62 0.79
CA GLN A 16 -9.16 3.16 0.88
C GLN A 16 -7.73 2.62 0.92
N LEU A 17 -6.82 3.19 0.10
CA LEU A 17 -5.41 2.85 0.12
C LEU A 17 -4.74 3.23 1.46
N GLN A 18 -5.08 4.38 2.03
CA GLN A 18 -4.60 4.78 3.35
C GLN A 18 -5.07 3.83 4.45
N SER A 19 -6.35 3.44 4.45
CA SER A 19 -6.87 2.46 5.40
C SER A 19 -6.15 1.11 5.28
N LEU A 20 -5.93 0.62 4.06
CA LEU A 20 -5.18 -0.62 3.82
C LEU A 20 -3.74 -0.53 4.33
N LYS A 21 -3.07 0.61 4.13
CA LYS A 21 -1.72 0.84 4.64
C LYS A 21 -1.64 0.78 6.16
N GLU A 22 -2.61 1.37 6.86
CA GLU A 22 -2.63 1.34 8.32
C GLU A 22 -2.87 -0.07 8.85
N SER A 23 -3.77 -0.85 8.24
CA SER A 23 -3.95 -2.27 8.61
C SER A 23 -2.65 -3.08 8.49
N ILE A 24 -1.88 -2.87 7.43
CA ILE A 24 -0.59 -3.56 7.24
C ILE A 24 0.45 -3.10 8.28
N LYS A 25 0.43 -1.82 8.69
CA LYS A 25 1.34 -1.32 9.73
C LYS A 25 1.05 -1.94 11.09
N ASP A 26 -0.22 -2.16 11.41
CA ASP A 26 -0.61 -2.87 12.62
C ASP A 26 -0.10 -4.32 12.59
N GLU A 27 -0.14 -4.96 11.42
CA GLU A 27 0.42 -6.31 11.24
C GLU A 27 1.94 -6.33 11.51
N VAL A 28 2.70 -5.37 11.01
CA VAL A 28 4.17 -5.30 11.19
C VAL A 28 4.59 -5.32 12.66
N ILE A 29 3.77 -4.81 13.57
CA ILE A 29 4.10 -4.73 15.00
C ILE A 29 3.99 -6.11 15.68
N HIS A 30 3.39 -7.12 15.04
CA HIS A 30 3.23 -8.43 15.65
C HIS A 30 4.59 -9.06 16.03
N PRO A 31 4.78 -9.44 17.30
CA PRO A 31 6.06 -9.93 17.81
C PRO A 31 6.46 -11.30 17.24
N GLN A 32 5.51 -12.03 16.65
CA GLN A 32 5.73 -13.35 16.06
C GLN A 32 6.19 -13.29 14.60
N LEU A 33 6.14 -12.11 13.96
CA LEU A 33 6.60 -11.95 12.58
C LEU A 33 8.11 -12.06 12.48
N ARG A 34 8.54 -12.99 11.63
CA ARG A 34 9.92 -13.12 11.19
C ARG A 34 10.33 -11.95 10.31
N TRP A 35 11.63 -11.77 10.17
CA TRP A 35 12.21 -10.67 9.39
C TRP A 35 11.77 -10.69 7.91
N ASP A 36 11.75 -11.88 7.30
CA ASP A 36 11.32 -12.06 5.91
C ASP A 36 9.84 -11.71 5.70
N GLU A 37 8.99 -12.02 6.67
CA GLU A 37 7.58 -11.65 6.65
C GLU A 37 7.41 -10.13 6.79
N ARG A 38 8.19 -9.47 7.67
CA ARG A 38 8.23 -8.01 7.77
C ARG A 38 8.66 -7.34 6.46
N MET A 39 9.63 -7.92 5.75
CA MET A 39 10.07 -7.40 4.44
C MET A 39 8.94 -7.43 3.41
N ILE A 40 8.11 -8.47 3.43
CA ILE A 40 6.93 -8.55 2.55
C ILE A 40 5.94 -7.42 2.89
N LEU A 41 5.65 -7.19 4.17
CA LEU A 41 4.74 -6.12 4.61
C LEU A 41 5.28 -4.73 4.25
N TYR A 42 6.57 -4.46 4.43
CA TYR A 42 7.16 -3.18 4.01
C TYR A 42 7.06 -2.97 2.50
N LYS A 43 7.28 -4.03 1.70
CA LYS A 43 7.11 -3.97 0.25
C LYS A 43 5.67 -3.67 -0.13
N GLN A 44 4.69 -4.23 0.58
CA GLN A 44 3.28 -3.93 0.38
C GLN A 44 2.96 -2.46 0.69
N VAL A 45 3.47 -1.92 1.80
CA VAL A 45 3.33 -0.49 2.15
C VAL A 45 3.95 0.41 1.07
N GLN A 46 5.12 0.05 0.55
CA GLN A 46 5.74 0.79 -0.54
C GLN A 46 4.84 0.85 -1.79
N LEU A 47 4.31 -0.29 -2.22
CA LEU A 47 3.43 -0.37 -3.39
C LEU A 47 2.14 0.44 -3.21
N ILE A 48 1.57 0.46 -1.99
CA ILE A 48 0.41 1.31 -1.67
C ILE A 48 0.77 2.79 -1.81
N ASN A 49 1.92 3.21 -1.28
CA ASN A 49 2.36 4.61 -1.38
C ASN A 49 2.56 5.02 -2.85
N GLU A 50 3.19 4.15 -3.66
CA GLU A 50 3.35 4.37 -5.11
C GLU A 50 1.99 4.54 -5.80
N ARG A 51 1.00 3.72 -5.46
CA ARG A 51 -0.36 3.83 -6.02
C ARG A 51 -1.06 5.12 -5.60
N ILE A 52 -0.93 5.53 -4.33
CA ILE A 52 -1.45 6.83 -3.87
C ILE A 52 -0.82 7.96 -4.68
N THR A 53 0.51 7.95 -4.84
CA THR A 53 1.21 8.95 -5.64
C THR A 53 0.68 9.01 -7.06
N GLN A 54 0.52 7.87 -7.74
CA GLN A 54 -0.08 7.81 -9.07
C GLN A 54 -1.47 8.46 -9.12
N LEU A 55 -2.36 8.11 -8.18
CA LEU A 55 -3.71 8.68 -8.13
C LEU A 55 -3.69 10.19 -7.87
N THR A 56 -2.78 10.69 -7.02
CA THR A 56 -2.67 12.12 -6.73
C THR A 56 -2.06 12.94 -7.88
N LEU A 57 -1.07 12.38 -8.59
CA LEU A 57 -0.45 13.05 -9.74
C LEU A 57 -1.36 13.07 -10.96
N THR A 58 -2.23 12.07 -11.11
CA THR A 58 -3.22 12.03 -12.19
C THR A 58 -4.33 13.11 -12.02
N VAL A 59 -4.44 13.72 -10.84
CA VAL A 59 -5.48 14.73 -10.51
C VAL A 59 -5.01 16.18 -10.74
N GLN A 60 -3.76 16.43 -11.16
CA GLN A 60 -3.35 17.77 -11.60
C GLN A 60 -3.39 17.93 -13.13
N PRO A 61 -4.46 18.50 -13.72
CA PRO A 61 -4.32 19.20 -14.97
C PRO A 61 -3.53 20.48 -14.72
N THR A 62 -2.57 20.70 -15.59
CA THR A 62 -1.71 21.88 -15.70
C THR A 62 -2.53 23.17 -15.62
N LEU A 63 -2.10 24.11 -14.77
CA LEU A 63 -2.39 25.54 -14.91
C LEU A 63 -1.06 26.27 -15.01
#